data_AF-A0A8F0D581-F1
#
_entry.id   AF-A0A8F0D581-F1
#
_cell.length_a   1.000
_cell.length_b   1.000
_cell.length_c   1.000
_cell.angle_alpha   90.00
_cell.angle_beta   90.00
_cell.angle_gamma   90.00
#
_symmetry.space_group_name_H-M   'P 1'
#
loop_
_entity.id
_entity.type
_entity.pdbx_description
1 polymer ?
#
loop_
_entity_poly.entity_id
_entity_poly.type
_entity_poly.pdbx_seq_one_letter_code
_entity_poly.pdbx_strand_id
1 'polypeptide(L)'
;MKLKGICFSLLTIFLISCSSNQKQSKDTSVLYPSQDSPVLPALSLPSTGLKMLAEIKSDEELSYTSLRTIMAQNGRVLTVWALAKGNWLWAYGPLSSSSFGGLRNWHIVPVNKKGQNIFKFINGVTGTCIEAYKNGLIHSSCNDENLSQDFLLIPATNGGVFIKSPVQNKCVRYDLITHTIYSTVYLVECVSSKAKSYDQIWYIAPALTNTTPLP
;
A
#
# COMPACT_ATOMS: atom_id res chain seq x y z
N MET A 1 -45.62 -75.42 -4.45
CA MET A 1 -46.35 -74.32 -3.78
C MET A 1 -45.90 -73.01 -4.42
N LYS A 2 -46.67 -72.46 -5.36
CA LYS A 2 -47.65 -71.36 -5.20
C LYS A 2 -47.04 -70.03 -4.68
N LEU A 3 -46.73 -69.18 -5.66
CA LEU A 3 -47.05 -67.74 -5.85
C LEU A 3 -46.96 -66.72 -4.68
N LYS A 4 -46.25 -65.60 -4.97
CA LYS A 4 -46.55 -64.16 -4.72
C LYS A 4 -45.28 -63.44 -4.24
N GLY A 5 -44.86 -62.29 -4.76
CA GLY A 5 -45.44 -61.41 -5.76
C GLY A 5 -44.42 -60.37 -6.23
N ILE A 6 -44.70 -59.88 -7.43
CA ILE A 6 -44.06 -58.81 -8.19
C ILE A 6 -44.17 -57.46 -7.46
N CYS A 7 -43.11 -56.64 -7.50
CA CYS A 7 -43.27 -55.23 -7.83
C CYS A 7 -41.97 -54.68 -8.47
N PHE A 8 -41.98 -54.63 -9.80
CA PHE A 8 -41.10 -53.79 -10.59
C PHE A 8 -41.60 -52.34 -10.47
N SER A 9 -40.72 -51.40 -10.16
CA SER A 9 -40.97 -50.00 -10.52
C SER A 9 -39.72 -49.42 -11.18
N LEU A 10 -39.76 -49.49 -12.51
CA LEU A 10 -39.09 -48.53 -13.38
C LEU A 10 -39.71 -47.16 -13.13
N LEU A 11 -38.89 -46.15 -12.84
CA LEU A 11 -39.30 -44.77 -13.05
C LEU A 11 -38.25 -44.05 -13.91
N THR A 12 -38.52 -44.06 -15.21
CA THR A 12 -37.87 -43.23 -16.22
C THR A 12 -38.38 -41.79 -16.15
N ILE A 13 -37.42 -40.86 -16.02
CA ILE A 13 -37.30 -39.55 -16.71
C ILE A 13 -38.55 -38.66 -16.80
N PHE A 14 -38.48 -37.50 -16.15
CA PHE A 14 -38.88 -36.23 -16.78
C PHE A 14 -37.87 -35.12 -16.44
N LEU A 15 -37.11 -34.71 -17.46
CA LEU A 15 -36.39 -33.45 -17.51
C LEU A 15 -37.42 -32.32 -17.55
N ILE A 16 -37.58 -31.58 -16.46
CA ILE A 16 -38.28 -30.29 -16.48
C ILE A 16 -37.23 -29.20 -16.63
N SER A 17 -37.01 -28.85 -17.89
CA SER A 17 -36.41 -27.59 -18.30
C SER A 17 -37.41 -26.46 -18.01
N CYS A 18 -37.18 -25.71 -16.95
CA CYS A 18 -37.79 -24.39 -16.76
C CYS A 18 -36.80 -23.33 -17.22
N SER A 19 -36.88 -23.02 -18.52
CA SER A 19 -36.48 -21.73 -19.06
C SER A 19 -37.40 -20.67 -18.46
N SER A 20 -36.84 -19.78 -17.64
CA SER A 20 -37.47 -18.51 -17.30
C SER A 20 -36.59 -17.39 -17.84
N ASN A 21 -37.01 -16.85 -18.98
CA ASN A 21 -36.55 -15.57 -19.48
C ASN A 21 -37.09 -14.48 -18.54
N GLN A 22 -36.28 -14.04 -17.59
CA GLN A 22 -36.39 -12.68 -17.07
C GLN A 22 -35.27 -11.83 -17.67
N LYS A 23 -35.62 -11.13 -18.75
CA LYS A 23 -34.95 -9.90 -19.15
C LYS A 23 -35.15 -8.88 -18.03
N GLN A 24 -34.24 -8.85 -17.06
CA GLN A 24 -34.14 -7.73 -16.16
C GLN A 24 -33.25 -6.68 -16.83
N SER A 25 -33.86 -5.52 -17.04
CA SER A 25 -33.26 -4.36 -17.69
C SER A 25 -31.94 -3.99 -17.05
N LYS A 26 -30.98 -3.72 -17.94
CA LYS A 26 -29.79 -2.90 -17.72
C LYS A 26 -30.16 -1.66 -16.90
N ASP A 27 -29.84 -1.66 -15.61
CA ASP A 27 -29.73 -0.44 -14.83
C ASP A 27 -28.25 -0.19 -14.56
N THR A 28 -27.66 0.59 -15.47
CA THR A 28 -26.36 1.23 -15.27
C THR A 28 -26.53 2.31 -14.21
N SER A 29 -26.55 1.91 -12.93
CA SER A 29 -26.33 2.86 -11.85
C SER A 29 -24.83 3.15 -11.78
N VAL A 30 -24.50 4.32 -12.31
CA VAL A 30 -23.22 4.99 -12.26
C VAL A 30 -22.76 5.06 -10.79
N LEU A 31 -21.82 4.20 -10.40
CA LEU A 31 -21.23 4.20 -9.05
C LEU A 31 -20.06 5.19 -8.94
N TYR A 32 -20.24 6.38 -9.52
CA TYR A 32 -19.43 7.55 -9.16
C TYR A 32 -20.18 8.27 -8.03
N PRO A 33 -19.48 8.77 -7.00
CA PRO A 33 -20.14 9.63 -6.01
C PRO A 33 -20.81 10.82 -6.73
N SER A 34 -22.02 11.16 -6.29
CA SER A 34 -22.77 12.31 -6.81
C SER A 34 -21.94 13.58 -6.67
N GLN A 35 -22.19 14.54 -7.57
CA GLN A 35 -21.55 15.87 -7.59
C GLN A 35 -21.80 16.72 -6.33
N ASP A 36 -22.51 16.20 -5.32
CA ASP A 36 -22.80 16.86 -4.04
C ASP A 36 -21.99 16.29 -2.87
N SER A 37 -20.89 15.59 -3.13
CA SER A 37 -19.93 15.29 -2.06
C SER A 37 -19.39 16.62 -1.47
N PRO A 38 -19.38 16.81 -0.15
CA PRO A 38 -18.93 18.07 0.44
C PRO A 38 -17.51 18.35 -0.04
N VAL A 39 -17.31 19.53 -0.63
CA VAL A 39 -16.00 20.03 -1.02
C VAL A 39 -15.13 20.00 0.24
N LEU A 40 -14.14 19.10 0.26
CA LEU A 40 -13.11 19.09 1.30
C LEU A 40 -12.54 20.51 1.38
N PRO A 41 -12.36 21.08 2.59
CA PRO A 41 -11.76 22.39 2.72
C PRO A 41 -10.47 22.42 1.92
N ALA A 42 -10.36 23.35 0.97
CA ALA A 42 -9.10 23.62 0.32
C ALA A 42 -8.14 24.11 1.40
N LEU A 43 -7.33 23.20 1.94
CA LEU A 43 -6.13 23.58 2.66
C LEU A 43 -5.32 24.44 1.70
N SER A 44 -5.14 25.71 2.05
CA SER A 44 -4.30 26.63 1.31
C SER A 44 -2.93 25.99 1.16
N LEU A 45 -2.56 25.64 -0.08
CA LEU A 45 -1.19 25.29 -0.37
C LEU A 45 -0.32 26.52 -0.06
N PRO A 46 0.87 26.36 0.54
CA PRO A 46 1.85 27.43 0.54
C PRO A 46 2.15 27.78 -0.91
N SER A 47 2.07 29.08 -1.23
CA SER A 47 2.24 29.62 -2.57
C SER A 47 3.56 29.15 -3.20
N THR A 48 3.48 28.80 -4.48
CA THR A 48 4.60 28.54 -5.39
C THR A 48 5.68 29.61 -5.20
N GLY A 49 6.78 29.27 -4.54
CA GLY A 49 7.82 30.25 -4.22
C GLY A 49 8.74 29.94 -3.03
N LEU A 50 8.50 28.89 -2.25
CA LEU A 50 9.49 28.42 -1.27
C LEU A 50 10.56 27.62 -2.00
N LYS A 51 11.63 28.31 -2.42
CA LYS A 51 12.96 27.69 -2.35
C LYS A 51 13.08 27.21 -0.91
N MET A 52 13.12 25.90 -0.70
CA MET A 52 13.61 25.34 0.56
C MET A 52 15.08 25.76 0.69
N LEU A 53 15.31 26.98 1.17
CA LEU A 53 16.54 27.27 1.88
C LEU A 53 16.42 26.49 3.17
N ALA A 54 17.22 25.43 3.27
CA ALA A 54 17.55 24.89 4.56
C ALA A 54 18.16 26.04 5.38
N GLU A 55 17.38 26.58 6.31
CA GLU A 55 17.90 27.45 7.35
C GLU A 55 18.62 26.53 8.33
N ILE A 56 19.86 26.20 7.98
CA ILE A 56 20.76 25.42 8.83
C ILE A 56 21.19 26.35 9.95
N LYS A 57 20.45 26.34 11.06
CA LYS A 57 21.07 26.60 12.35
C LYS A 57 21.92 25.38 12.67
N SER A 58 23.23 25.55 12.50
CA SER A 58 24.24 24.63 13.01
C SER A 58 24.08 24.53 14.54
N ASP A 59 23.64 23.37 15.02
CA ASP A 59 23.86 22.78 16.36
C ASP A 59 22.69 21.95 16.91
N GLU A 60 21.64 21.71 16.12
CA GLU A 60 20.67 20.65 16.43
C GLU A 60 20.81 19.54 15.38
N GLU A 61 21.49 18.47 15.76
CA GLU A 61 21.58 17.23 14.98
C GLU A 61 20.16 16.72 14.75
N LEU A 62 19.58 17.08 13.60
CA LEU A 62 18.23 16.72 13.23
C LEU A 62 18.16 15.18 13.25
N SER A 63 17.52 14.62 14.28
CA SER A 63 17.43 13.19 14.47
C SER A 63 16.47 12.62 13.42
N TYR A 64 17.01 12.35 12.23
CA TYR A 64 16.33 11.69 11.11
C TYR A 64 15.91 10.25 11.46
N THR A 65 16.08 9.82 12.71
CA THR A 65 15.84 8.46 13.20
C THR A 65 14.49 8.30 13.89
N SER A 66 13.58 9.26 13.83
CA SER A 66 12.24 9.06 14.40
C SER A 66 11.40 8.12 13.53
N LEU A 67 10.75 7.13 14.15
CA LEU A 67 9.94 6.13 13.45
C LEU A 67 8.75 6.76 12.73
N ARG A 68 8.41 6.22 11.56
CA ARG A 68 7.27 6.61 10.75
C ARG A 68 6.55 5.38 10.20
N THR A 69 5.32 5.56 9.76
CA THR A 69 4.66 4.57 8.89
C THR A 69 4.65 5.04 7.44
N ILE A 70 4.60 4.07 6.54
CA ILE A 70 4.41 4.31 5.10
C ILE A 70 2.98 3.88 4.79
N MET A 71 2.08 4.85 4.69
CA MET A 71 0.63 4.64 4.67
C MET A 71 0.08 4.80 3.26
N ALA A 72 -0.66 3.80 2.79
CA ALA A 72 -1.43 3.85 1.55
C ALA A 72 -2.70 4.71 1.71
N GLN A 73 -3.30 5.15 0.60
CA GLN A 73 -4.52 5.98 0.63
C GLN A 73 -5.74 5.27 1.24
N ASN A 74 -5.75 3.93 1.26
CA ASN A 74 -6.77 3.14 1.95
C ASN A 74 -6.48 2.95 3.46
N GLY A 75 -5.53 3.71 4.02
CA GLY A 75 -5.16 3.69 5.44
C GLY A 75 -4.32 2.49 5.87
N ARG A 76 -4.01 1.55 4.97
CA ARG A 76 -3.12 0.42 5.27
C ARG A 76 -1.66 0.87 5.31
N VAL A 77 -0.86 0.27 6.18
CA VAL A 77 0.56 0.61 6.36
C VAL A 77 1.46 -0.52 5.89
N LEU A 78 2.54 -0.17 5.19
CA LEU A 78 3.57 -1.11 4.75
C LEU A 78 4.27 -1.75 5.96
N THR A 79 4.37 -3.07 5.98
CA THR A 79 4.87 -3.82 7.13
C THR A 79 5.58 -5.10 6.74
N VAL A 80 6.48 -5.53 7.62
CA VAL A 80 6.93 -6.93 7.68
C VAL A 80 5.79 -7.78 8.21
N TRP A 81 5.57 -8.95 7.61
CA TRP A 81 4.61 -9.96 8.10
C TRP A 81 5.34 -11.23 8.53
N ALA A 82 6.11 -11.85 7.62
CA ALA A 82 6.98 -12.97 7.94
C ALA A 82 8.37 -12.44 8.32
N LEU A 83 8.91 -12.87 9.47
CA LEU A 83 10.12 -12.27 10.07
C LEU A 83 11.44 -12.68 9.39
N ALA A 84 11.46 -13.78 8.66
CA ALA A 84 12.67 -14.24 8.00
C ALA A 84 13.02 -13.29 6.84
N LYS A 85 14.30 -12.90 6.75
CA LYS A 85 14.81 -12.04 5.66
C LYS A 85 14.49 -12.65 4.30
N GLY A 86 14.24 -11.79 3.31
CA GLY A 86 13.85 -12.17 1.96
C GLY A 86 12.34 -12.39 1.79
N ASN A 87 11.54 -12.28 2.86
CA ASN A 87 10.09 -12.33 2.73
C ASN A 87 9.51 -11.03 2.17
N TRP A 88 8.35 -11.18 1.53
CA TRP A 88 7.59 -10.09 0.95
C TRP A 88 7.02 -9.15 2.01
N LEU A 89 7.01 -7.87 1.67
CA LEU A 89 6.29 -6.84 2.39
C LEU A 89 4.86 -6.74 1.90
N TRP A 90 3.98 -6.36 2.81
CA TRP A 90 2.54 -6.22 2.58
C TRP A 90 2.06 -4.92 3.22
N ALA A 91 0.88 -4.44 2.83
CA ALA A 91 0.25 -3.32 3.52
C ALA A 91 -0.97 -3.81 4.30
N TYR A 92 -1.01 -3.59 5.61
CA TYR A 92 -2.13 -4.02 6.48
C TYR A 92 -2.81 -2.83 7.15
N GLY A 93 -4.12 -2.97 7.43
CA GLY A 93 -4.84 -2.00 8.25
C GLY A 93 -4.25 -1.93 9.68
N PRO A 94 -4.12 -0.74 10.29
CA PRO A 94 -3.56 -0.61 11.64
C PRO A 94 -4.29 -1.47 12.70
N LEU A 95 -5.61 -1.59 12.59
CA LEU A 95 -6.43 -2.41 13.49
C LEU A 95 -6.18 -3.91 13.29
N SER A 96 -6.19 -4.38 12.03
CA SER A 96 -6.01 -5.81 11.70
C SER A 96 -4.58 -6.32 11.90
N SER A 97 -3.61 -5.41 12.04
CA SER A 97 -2.19 -5.71 12.29
C SER A 97 -1.71 -5.20 13.65
N SER A 98 -2.61 -4.91 14.58
CA SER A 98 -2.26 -4.42 15.92
C SER A 98 -1.24 -5.31 16.64
N SER A 99 -1.37 -6.63 16.50
CA SER A 99 -0.46 -7.63 17.05
C SER A 99 0.95 -7.63 16.43
N PHE A 100 1.17 -6.96 15.28
CA PHE A 100 2.49 -6.89 14.65
C PHE A 100 3.43 -5.91 15.39
N GLY A 101 2.88 -5.09 16.29
CA GLY A 101 3.66 -4.14 17.08
C GLY A 101 4.44 -3.17 16.20
N GLY A 102 5.74 -3.03 16.48
CA GLY A 102 6.64 -2.10 15.81
C GLY A 102 7.09 -2.49 14.40
N LEU A 103 6.76 -3.71 13.92
CA LEU A 103 7.15 -4.18 12.57
C LEU A 103 6.56 -3.34 11.44
N ARG A 104 5.57 -2.49 11.76
CA ARG A 104 4.87 -1.57 10.86
C ARG A 104 5.55 -0.20 10.77
N ASN A 105 6.57 0.03 11.58
CA ASN A 105 7.26 1.31 11.69
C ASN A 105 8.66 1.23 11.07
N TRP A 106 9.07 2.32 10.42
CA TRP A 106 10.30 2.41 9.65
C TRP A 106 11.05 3.69 10.01
N HIS A 107 12.38 3.61 10.07
CA HIS A 107 13.26 4.77 9.96
C HIS A 107 13.43 5.12 8.48
N ILE A 108 13.41 6.41 8.17
CA ILE A 108 13.59 6.92 6.81
C ILE A 108 14.90 7.67 6.78
N VAL A 109 15.93 7.01 6.26
CA VAL A 109 17.32 7.50 6.34
C VAL A 109 17.72 8.06 4.98
N PRO A 110 18.15 9.34 4.89
CA PRO A 110 18.65 9.90 3.65
C PRO A 110 19.96 9.22 3.25
N VAL A 111 20.09 8.88 1.97
CA VAL A 111 21.33 8.37 1.40
C VAL A 111 22.01 9.52 0.67
N ASN A 112 23.22 9.89 1.08
CA ASN A 112 23.93 11.01 0.47
C ASN A 112 24.37 10.66 -0.95
N LYS A 113 23.54 11.02 -1.94
CA LYS A 113 23.80 10.80 -3.37
C LYS A 113 23.52 12.06 -4.16
N LYS A 114 24.55 12.90 -4.28
CA LYS A 114 24.65 14.01 -5.25
C LYS A 114 23.37 14.88 -5.35
N GLY A 115 22.78 15.22 -4.20
CA GLY A 115 21.61 16.11 -4.11
C GLY A 115 20.26 15.48 -4.55
N GLN A 116 20.17 14.16 -4.68
CA GLN A 116 18.90 13.47 -4.96
C GLN A 116 18.19 13.07 -3.66
N ASN A 117 16.85 13.08 -3.69
CA ASN A 117 15.96 12.66 -2.60
C ASN A 117 15.90 11.12 -2.47
N ILE A 118 17.06 10.49 -2.27
CA ILE A 118 17.21 9.04 -2.13
C ILE A 118 17.21 8.67 -0.66
N PHE A 119 16.44 7.65 -0.32
CA PHE A 119 16.26 7.18 1.04
C PHE A 119 16.35 5.66 1.13
N LYS A 120 16.73 5.20 2.32
CA LYS A 120 16.56 3.83 2.78
C LYS A 120 15.49 3.76 3.85
N PHE A 121 14.75 2.67 3.85
CA PHE A 121 13.72 2.40 4.84
C PHE A 121 14.17 1.24 5.72
N ILE A 122 14.45 1.51 6.99
CA ILE A 122 14.96 0.52 7.95
C ILE A 122 13.82 0.16 8.90
N ASN A 123 13.50 -1.12 9.02
CA ASN A 123 12.45 -1.56 9.92
C ASN A 123 12.85 -1.29 11.38
N GLY A 124 11.95 -0.70 12.17
CA GLY A 124 12.22 -0.32 13.55
C GLY A 124 12.42 -1.49 14.52
N VAL A 125 12.02 -2.71 14.13
CA VAL A 125 12.14 -3.91 14.97
C VAL A 125 13.21 -4.86 14.45
N THR A 126 13.17 -5.21 13.15
CA THR A 126 14.11 -6.19 12.59
C THR A 126 15.45 -5.58 12.17
N GLY A 127 15.56 -4.25 12.06
CA GLY A 127 16.73 -3.58 11.53
C GLY A 127 17.02 -3.88 10.05
N THR A 128 16.08 -4.51 9.35
CA THR A 128 16.21 -4.86 7.92
C THR A 128 15.77 -3.71 7.03
N CYS A 129 16.39 -3.58 5.87
CA CYS A 129 16.04 -2.58 4.87
C CYS A 129 14.96 -3.11 3.92
N ILE A 130 14.08 -2.22 3.45
CA ILE A 130 13.25 -2.50 2.28
C ILE A 130 14.16 -2.70 1.06
N GLU A 131 13.87 -3.70 0.23
CA GLU A 131 14.59 -3.98 -1.00
C GLU A 131 13.61 -4.24 -2.15
N ALA A 132 13.85 -3.58 -3.29
CA ALA A 132 13.15 -3.82 -4.54
C ALA A 132 13.60 -5.15 -5.15
N TYR A 133 12.70 -6.14 -5.17
CA TYR A 133 13.02 -7.49 -5.63
C TYR A 133 11.93 -8.03 -6.57
N LYS A 134 12.35 -8.48 -7.75
CA LYS A 134 11.44 -8.92 -8.83
C LYS A 134 10.33 -7.90 -9.06
N ASN A 135 9.07 -8.28 -8.81
CA ASN A 135 7.89 -7.45 -9.01
C ASN A 135 7.34 -6.87 -7.71
N GLY A 136 8.10 -6.80 -6.61
CA GLY A 136 7.62 -6.26 -5.35
C GLY A 136 8.73 -5.84 -4.40
N LEU A 137 8.39 -5.82 -3.11
CA LEU A 137 9.30 -5.41 -2.05
C LEU A 137 9.51 -6.55 -1.06
N ILE A 138 10.75 -6.79 -0.69
CA ILE A 138 11.13 -7.69 0.40
C ILE A 138 11.82 -6.88 1.50
N HIS A 139 12.13 -7.52 2.63
CA HIS A 139 13.06 -6.96 3.61
C HIS A 139 14.30 -7.84 3.75
N SER A 140 15.48 -7.22 3.76
CA SER A 140 16.77 -7.91 3.79
C SER A 140 17.78 -7.18 4.69
N SER A 141 18.96 -7.77 4.91
CA SER A 141 20.03 -7.07 5.65
C SER A 141 20.37 -5.75 4.96
N CYS A 142 20.43 -4.65 5.71
CA CYS A 142 20.84 -3.36 5.17
C CYS A 142 22.28 -3.41 4.63
N ASN A 143 22.50 -2.89 3.43
CA ASN A 143 23.80 -2.79 2.78
C ASN A 143 23.87 -1.51 1.94
N ASP A 144 24.86 -0.64 2.21
CA ASP A 144 25.08 0.64 1.53
C ASP A 144 25.50 0.53 0.07
N GLU A 145 26.01 -0.62 -0.33
CA GLU A 145 26.34 -0.93 -1.71
C GLU A 145 25.14 -1.49 -2.48
N ASN A 146 24.09 -1.94 -1.80
CA ASN A 146 22.91 -2.51 -2.44
C ASN A 146 21.94 -1.41 -2.92
N LEU A 147 22.09 -1.02 -4.19
CA LEU A 147 21.25 -0.02 -4.84
C LEU A 147 19.77 -0.41 -4.93
N SER A 148 19.42 -1.70 -4.75
CA SER A 148 18.02 -2.14 -4.68
C SER A 148 17.32 -1.74 -3.38
N GLN A 149 18.07 -1.28 -2.38
CA GLN A 149 17.54 -0.75 -1.11
C GLN A 149 17.34 0.77 -1.13
N ASP A 150 17.76 1.43 -2.23
CA ASP A 150 17.62 2.85 -2.41
C ASP A 150 16.30 3.19 -3.10
N PHE A 151 15.61 4.19 -2.57
CA PHE A 151 14.33 4.64 -3.12
C PHE A 151 14.30 6.15 -3.27
N LEU A 152 13.88 6.60 -4.45
CA LEU A 152 13.59 8.00 -4.72
C LEU A 152 12.18 8.32 -4.24
N LEU A 153 12.04 9.34 -3.40
CA LEU A 153 10.74 9.91 -3.03
C LEU A 153 10.40 11.08 -3.95
N ILE A 154 9.32 10.92 -4.73
CA ILE A 154 8.83 11.94 -5.67
C ILE A 154 7.56 12.55 -5.09
N PRO A 155 7.53 13.85 -4.76
CA PRO A 155 6.35 14.50 -4.21
C PRO A 155 5.15 14.44 -5.16
N ALA A 156 3.98 14.11 -4.63
CA ALA A 156 2.69 14.26 -5.30
C ALA A 156 2.05 15.60 -4.93
N THR A 157 1.03 16.02 -5.68
CA THR A 157 0.33 17.31 -5.46
C THR A 157 -0.57 17.33 -4.22
N ASN A 158 -0.86 16.17 -3.62
CA ASN A 158 -1.71 16.02 -2.45
C ASN A 158 -0.93 15.79 -1.14
N GLY A 159 0.36 16.14 -1.12
CA GLY A 159 1.23 15.93 0.05
C GLY A 159 1.72 14.48 0.24
N GLY A 160 1.24 13.53 -0.59
CA GLY A 160 1.81 12.20 -0.66
C GLY A 160 3.10 12.14 -1.47
N VAL A 161 3.65 10.95 -1.60
CA VAL A 161 4.86 10.65 -2.37
C VAL A 161 4.68 9.39 -3.22
N PHE A 162 5.28 9.39 -4.40
CA PHE A 162 5.58 8.15 -5.10
C PHE A 162 6.91 7.61 -4.58
N ILE A 163 6.96 6.31 -4.33
CA ILE A 163 8.17 5.61 -3.92
C ILE A 163 8.70 4.88 -5.15
N LYS A 164 9.85 5.30 -5.68
CA LYS A 164 10.44 4.74 -6.90
C LYS A 164 11.74 4.00 -6.59
N SER A 165 11.87 2.78 -7.09
CA SER A 165 13.15 2.09 -7.17
C SER A 165 13.94 2.63 -8.37
N PRO A 166 15.11 3.28 -8.17
CA PRO A 166 15.92 3.80 -9.26
C PRO A 166 16.47 2.68 -10.14
N VAL A 167 16.89 1.56 -9.53
CA VAL A 167 17.50 0.43 -10.26
C VAL A 167 16.52 -0.33 -11.14
N GLN A 168 15.24 -0.43 -10.74
CA GLN A 168 14.22 -1.07 -11.56
C GLN A 168 13.44 -0.07 -12.43
N ASN A 169 13.62 1.23 -12.21
CA ASN A 169 12.82 2.30 -12.79
C ASN A 169 11.30 2.14 -12.57
N LYS A 170 10.91 1.53 -11.44
CA LYS A 170 9.52 1.19 -11.12
C LYS A 170 9.04 1.85 -9.82
N CYS A 171 7.74 2.10 -9.74
CA CYS A 171 7.09 2.67 -8.58
C CYS A 171 6.35 1.61 -7.77
N VAL A 172 6.32 1.82 -6.46
CA VAL A 172 5.62 0.96 -5.50
C VAL A 172 4.12 1.24 -5.61
N ARG A 173 3.38 0.19 -5.99
CA ARG A 173 1.92 0.16 -6.08
C ARG A 173 1.35 -0.77 -5.04
N TYR A 174 0.11 -0.50 -4.65
CA TYR A 174 -0.67 -1.39 -3.79
C TYR A 174 -2.09 -1.57 -4.34
N ASP A 175 -2.76 -2.64 -3.91
CA ASP A 175 -4.18 -2.82 -4.22
C ASP A 175 -5.04 -1.87 -3.38
N LEU A 176 -5.61 -0.84 -4.01
CA LEU A 176 -6.44 0.15 -3.32
C LEU A 176 -7.71 -0.50 -2.74
N ILE A 177 -8.39 -1.31 -3.54
CA ILE A 177 -9.58 -2.08 -3.19
C ILE A 177 -9.20 -3.55 -3.09
N THR A 178 -9.57 -4.21 -2.00
CA THR A 178 -9.29 -5.63 -1.74
C THR A 178 -10.34 -6.20 -0.79
N HIS A 179 -10.61 -7.49 -0.94
CA HIS A 179 -11.50 -8.26 -0.07
C HIS A 179 -10.77 -8.96 1.08
N THR A 180 -9.46 -8.69 1.24
CA THR A 180 -8.64 -9.23 2.33
C THR A 180 -8.26 -8.13 3.32
N ILE A 181 -7.68 -8.53 4.46
CA ILE A 181 -7.19 -7.60 5.48
C ILE A 181 -5.92 -6.85 5.08
N TYR A 182 -5.33 -7.19 3.93
CA TYR A 182 -4.08 -6.64 3.41
C TYR A 182 -4.22 -6.19 1.95
N SER A 183 -3.35 -5.30 1.53
CA SER A 183 -3.12 -4.98 0.12
C SER A 183 -1.82 -5.64 -0.33
N THR A 184 -1.83 -6.26 -1.51
CA THR A 184 -0.61 -6.72 -2.17
C THR A 184 0.23 -5.50 -2.53
N VAL A 185 1.54 -5.59 -2.35
CA VAL A 185 2.50 -4.53 -2.69
C VAL A 185 3.40 -5.02 -3.80
N TYR A 186 3.48 -4.26 -4.89
CA TYR A 186 4.20 -4.66 -6.09
C TYR A 186 4.85 -3.46 -6.80
N LEU A 187 5.81 -3.74 -7.67
CA LEU A 187 6.53 -2.75 -8.48
C LEU A 187 5.99 -2.73 -9.90
N VAL A 188 5.60 -1.55 -10.36
CA VAL A 188 5.03 -1.31 -11.70
C VAL A 188 5.65 -0.09 -12.35
N GLU A 189 5.36 0.13 -13.62
CA GLU A 189 5.69 1.38 -14.27
C GLU A 189 5.10 2.58 -13.52
N CYS A 190 5.94 3.58 -13.31
CA CYS A 190 5.55 4.83 -12.67
C CYS A 190 4.51 5.56 -13.53
N VAL A 191 3.46 6.05 -12.90
CA VAL A 191 2.39 6.77 -13.59
C VAL A 191 2.95 8.03 -14.25
N SER A 192 2.58 8.27 -15.51
CA SER A 192 3.01 9.46 -16.23
C SER A 192 2.34 10.71 -15.66
N SER A 193 2.97 11.88 -15.82
CA SER A 193 2.46 13.17 -15.32
C SER A 193 1.07 13.56 -15.81
N LYS A 194 0.53 12.87 -16.82
CA LYS A 194 -0.79 13.11 -17.41
C LYS A 194 -1.88 12.16 -16.89
N ALA A 195 -1.51 11.11 -16.18
CA ALA A 195 -2.44 10.09 -15.71
C ALA A 195 -2.71 10.24 -14.21
N LYS A 196 -3.98 10.04 -13.81
CA LYS A 196 -4.35 9.98 -12.39
C LYS A 196 -4.09 8.57 -11.88
N SER A 197 -3.35 8.44 -10.78
CA SER A 197 -3.22 7.19 -10.03
C SER A 197 -3.31 7.49 -8.54
N TYR A 198 -4.15 6.72 -7.86
CA TYR A 198 -4.29 6.78 -6.41
C TYR A 198 -3.50 5.66 -5.72
N ASP A 199 -3.26 4.57 -6.44
CA ASP A 199 -2.67 3.32 -5.94
C ASP A 199 -1.13 3.27 -5.95
N GLN A 200 -0.46 4.36 -6.34
CA GLN A 200 0.99 4.52 -6.23
C GLN A 200 1.43 5.63 -5.27
N ILE A 201 0.48 6.35 -4.69
CA ILE A 201 0.75 7.44 -3.74
C ILE A 201 0.70 6.89 -2.33
N TRP A 202 1.77 7.17 -1.58
CA TRP A 202 1.96 6.83 -0.18
C TRP A 202 2.10 8.10 0.66
N TYR A 203 1.76 8.03 1.93
CA TYR A 203 1.95 9.10 2.90
C TYR A 203 3.00 8.66 3.91
N ILE A 204 3.94 9.55 4.21
CA ILE A 204 4.86 9.37 5.34
C ILE A 204 4.11 9.87 6.58
N ALA A 205 3.58 8.94 7.36
CA ALA A 205 2.69 9.21 8.48
C ALA A 205 3.37 8.95 9.84
N PRO A 206 2.82 9.45 10.96
CA PRO A 206 3.33 9.13 12.28
C PRO A 206 3.47 7.61 12.52
N ALA A 207 4.39 7.23 13.41
CA ALA A 207 4.52 5.85 13.83
C ALA A 207 3.25 5.36 14.54
N LEU A 208 2.95 4.07 14.42
CA LEU A 208 1.89 3.41 15.19
C LEU A 208 2.45 3.02 16.56
N THR A 209 2.54 4.01 17.44
CA THR A 209 2.99 3.89 18.83
C THR A 209 2.07 4.68 19.75
N ASN A 210 2.18 4.44 21.06
CA ASN A 210 1.58 5.36 22.03
C ASN A 210 2.26 6.72 21.91
N THR A 211 1.49 7.79 22.00
CA THR A 211 1.98 9.18 21.91
C THR A 211 1.58 9.95 23.16
N THR A 212 2.47 10.84 23.59
CA THR A 212 2.23 11.77 24.70
C THR A 212 1.96 13.15 24.11
N PRO A 213 0.88 13.86 24.49
CA PRO A 213 0.66 15.24 24.07
C PRO A 213 1.83 16.12 24.49
N LEU A 214 2.26 17.01 23.60
CA LEU A 214 3.24 18.04 23.96
C LEU A 214 2.56 19.09 24.84
N PRO A 215 3.24 19.60 25.88
CA PRO A 215 2.71 20.64 26.78
C PRO A 215 2.47 21.97 26.05
#